data_AF-A0A5E4BKR4-F1
#
_entry.id   AF-A0A5E4BKR4-F1
#
_cell.length_a   1.000
_cell.length_b   1.000
_cell.length_c   1.000
_cell.angle_alpha   90.00
_cell.angle_beta   90.00
_cell.angle_gamma   90.00
#
_symmetry.space_group_name_H-M   'P 1'
#
loop_
_entity.id
_entity.type
_entity.pdbx_description
1 polymer ?
#
loop_
_entity_poly.entity_id
_entity_poly.type
_entity_poly.pdbx_seq_one_letter_code
_entity_poly.pdbx_strand_id
1 'polypeptide(L)'
;MINPLLEPVEHRDGKVFMPGNKVLLHLNLLRNRITEVGLEAFLATVQYQVQFKSKSMSKGPVGLLWLSLAKNCFDPQCPMYTTIQELMLPRDPIKTKIREEEVVAFPT
;
A
#
# COMPACT_ATOMS: atom_id res chain seq x y z
N MET A 1 -15.24 -18.87 -15.63
CA MET A 1 -14.79 -17.45 -15.61
C MET A 1 -14.94 -16.94 -14.19
N ILE A 2 -13.85 -16.57 -13.52
CA ILE A 2 -13.91 -15.90 -12.23
C ILE A 2 -14.30 -14.45 -12.52
N ASN A 3 -15.32 -13.93 -11.84
CA ASN A 3 -15.75 -12.55 -11.99
C ASN A 3 -14.57 -11.62 -11.67
N PRO A 4 -14.20 -10.66 -12.54
CA PRO A 4 -13.09 -9.74 -12.30
C PRO A 4 -13.27 -8.86 -11.05
N LEU A 5 -14.46 -8.82 -10.46
CA LEU A 5 -14.76 -8.16 -9.19
C LEU A 5 -14.62 -9.07 -7.97
N LEU A 6 -14.42 -10.38 -8.15
CA LEU A 6 -14.25 -11.34 -7.07
C LEU A 6 -12.78 -11.75 -6.98
N GLU A 7 -12.10 -11.25 -5.94
CA GLU A 7 -10.74 -11.71 -5.63
C GLU A 7 -10.72 -13.20 -5.28
N PRO A 8 -9.69 -13.95 -5.68
CA PRO A 8 -9.58 -15.35 -5.35
C PRO A 8 -9.46 -15.52 -3.83
N VAL A 9 -10.25 -16.45 -3.30
CA VAL A 9 -10.38 -16.70 -1.87
C VAL A 9 -9.82 -18.07 -1.52
N GLU A 10 -8.97 -18.14 -0.50
CA GLU A 10 -8.40 -19.40 -0.05
C GLU A 10 -9.26 -20.00 1.08
N HIS A 11 -9.56 -21.29 0.99
CA HIS A 11 -10.26 -22.01 2.04
C HIS A 11 -9.26 -22.88 2.79
N ARG A 12 -9.11 -22.68 4.10
CA ARG A 12 -8.22 -23.47 4.97
C ARG A 12 -8.91 -23.72 6.30
N ASP A 13 -8.94 -24.96 6.77
CA ASP A 13 -9.54 -25.36 8.06
C ASP A 13 -10.98 -24.88 8.29
N GLY A 14 -11.82 -24.92 7.24
CA GLY A 14 -13.19 -24.43 7.29
C GLY A 14 -13.33 -22.91 7.37
N LYS A 15 -12.22 -22.16 7.25
CA LYS A 15 -12.19 -20.71 7.24
C LYS A 15 -11.88 -20.19 5.84
N VAL A 16 -12.40 -19.00 5.57
CA VAL A 16 -12.31 -18.29 4.30
C VAL A 16 -11.30 -17.15 4.45
N PHE A 17 -10.20 -17.20 3.69
CA PHE A 17 -9.12 -16.22 3.72
C PHE A 17 -9.11 -15.44 2.41
N MET A 18 -9.52 -14.18 2.49
CA MET A 18 -9.32 -13.24 1.39
C MET A 18 -7.98 -12.53 1.56
N PRO A 19 -7.14 -12.45 0.51
CA PRO A 19 -5.82 -11.82 0.58
C PRO A 19 -5.87 -10.28 0.65
N GLY A 20 -6.97 -9.70 1.14
CA GLY A 20 -7.23 -8.26 1.21
C GLY A 20 -7.62 -7.64 -0.14
N ASN A 21 -7.84 -6.32 -0.13
CA ASN A 21 -8.11 -5.54 -1.34
C ASN A 21 -6.78 -5.20 -2.05
N LYS A 22 -6.61 -5.70 -3.28
CA LYS A 22 -5.43 -5.53 -4.13
C LYS A 22 -5.64 -4.54 -5.26
N VAL A 23 -6.87 -4.05 -5.44
CA VAL A 23 -7.26 -3.17 -6.55
C VAL A 23 -7.34 -1.71 -6.13
N LEU A 24 -7.47 -1.42 -4.84
CA LEU A 24 -7.48 -0.05 -4.34
C LEU A 24 -6.08 0.55 -4.44
N LEU A 25 -5.91 1.51 -5.36
CA LEU A 25 -4.62 2.16 -5.62
C LEU A 25 -4.41 3.42 -4.79
N HIS A 26 -5.47 4.16 -4.49
CA HIS A 26 -5.38 5.50 -3.91
C HIS A 26 -6.41 5.67 -2.79
N LEU A 27 -5.93 5.98 -1.59
CA LEU A 27 -6.78 6.19 -0.42
C LEU A 27 -6.42 7.52 0.27
N ASN A 28 -7.38 8.42 0.33
CA ASN A 28 -7.27 9.68 1.07
C ASN A 28 -8.10 9.62 2.36
N LEU A 29 -7.45 9.68 3.51
CA LEU A 29 -8.09 9.77 4.81
C LEU A 29 -7.51 10.93 5.63
N LEU A 30 -7.07 12.00 4.97
CA LEU A 30 -6.64 13.24 5.63
C LEU A 30 -7.72 13.79 6.57
N ARG A 31 -7.30 14.34 7.71
CA ARG A 31 -8.18 15.08 8.63
C ARG A 31 -9.37 14.27 9.17
N ASN A 32 -9.16 12.98 9.39
CA ASN A 32 -10.09 12.17 10.16
C ASN A 32 -9.65 12.16 11.63
N ARG A 33 -10.16 11.19 12.41
CA ARG A 33 -9.81 10.98 13.82
C ARG A 33 -9.11 9.64 14.04
N ILE A 34 -8.29 9.21 13.07
CA ILE A 34 -7.52 7.98 13.17
C ILE A 34 -6.46 8.17 14.26
N THR A 35 -6.35 7.21 15.16
CA THR A 35 -5.32 7.17 16.21
C THR A 35 -4.24 6.15 15.87
N GLU A 36 -3.27 5.99 16.75
CA GLU A 36 -2.19 4.99 16.68
C GLU A 36 -2.73 3.57 16.48
N VAL A 37 -3.89 3.25 17.07
CA VAL A 37 -4.58 1.96 16.91
C VAL A 37 -4.96 1.71 15.45
N GLY A 38 -5.45 2.73 14.75
CA GLY A 38 -5.75 2.60 13.32
C GLY A 38 -4.49 2.56 12.46
N LEU A 39 -3.45 3.30 12.87
CA LEU A 39 -2.12 3.31 12.25
C LEU A 39 -1.48 1.93 12.23
N GLU A 40 -1.62 1.16 13.31
CA GLU A 40 -1.14 -0.22 13.40
C GLU A 40 -1.77 -1.10 12.30
N ALA A 41 -3.08 -0.99 12.09
CA ALA A 41 -3.79 -1.73 11.05
C ALA A 41 -3.33 -1.32 9.63
N PHE A 42 -3.10 -0.02 9.40
CA PHE A 42 -2.56 0.46 8.12
C PHE A 42 -1.14 -0.05 7.89
N LEU A 43 -0.28 -0.02 8.91
CA LEU A 43 1.09 -0.51 8.81
C LEU A 43 1.12 -2.00 8.45
N ALA A 44 0.33 -2.83 9.14
CA ALA A 44 0.21 -4.25 8.84
C ALA A 44 -0.25 -4.50 7.40
N THR A 45 -1.23 -3.71 6.92
CA THR A 45 -1.74 -3.80 5.54
C THR A 45 -0.67 -3.46 4.52
N VAL A 46 0.06 -2.35 4.71
CA VAL A 46 1.11 -1.90 3.78
C VAL A 46 2.28 -2.89 3.78
N GLN A 47 2.71 -3.39 4.95
CA GLN A 47 3.75 -4.40 5.05
C GLN A 47 3.37 -5.69 4.30
N TYR A 48 2.12 -6.15 4.46
CA TYR A 48 1.62 -7.30 3.72
C TYR A 48 1.69 -7.07 2.21
N GLN A 49 1.21 -5.92 1.72
CA GLN A 49 1.24 -5.57 0.30
C GLN A 49 2.67 -5.44 -0.26
N VAL A 50 3.64 -5.05 0.57
CA VAL A 50 5.09 -5.00 0.23
C VAL A 50 5.70 -6.38 0.10
N GLN A 51 5.35 -7.29 1.00
CA GLN A 51 5.87 -8.66 0.96
C GLN A 51 5.14 -9.54 -0.04
N PHE A 52 3.92 -9.16 -0.45
CA PHE A 52 3.11 -9.93 -1.36
C PHE A 52 3.74 -9.98 -2.76
N LYS A 53 4.33 -11.13 -3.09
CA LYS A 53 4.81 -11.44 -4.44
C LYS A 53 3.68 -12.13 -5.21
N SER A 54 3.11 -11.40 -6.17
CA SER A 54 2.16 -11.97 -7.14
C SER A 54 2.83 -13.11 -7.92
N LYS A 55 2.15 -14.27 -8.02
CA LYS A 55 2.51 -15.34 -8.98
C LYS A 55 2.06 -15.03 -10.42
N SER A 56 1.36 -13.91 -10.64
CA SER A 56 0.80 -13.52 -11.93
C SER A 56 1.81 -12.78 -12.79
N MET A 57 1.65 -12.85 -14.12
CA MET A 57 2.54 -12.23 -15.11
C MET A 57 2.52 -10.70 -15.12
N SER A 58 1.65 -10.03 -14.37
CA SER A 58 1.63 -8.56 -14.32
C SER A 58 2.79 -8.04 -13.47
N LYS A 59 3.85 -7.57 -14.11
CA LYS A 59 4.98 -6.89 -13.47
C LYS A 59 4.52 -5.52 -12.98
N GLY A 60 4.07 -5.43 -11.74
CA GLY A 60 3.69 -4.15 -11.13
C GLY A 60 3.37 -4.25 -9.63
N PRO A 61 3.49 -3.15 -8.88
CA PRO A 61 3.06 -3.10 -7.49
C PRO A 61 1.57 -3.41 -7.37
N VAL A 62 1.22 -4.22 -6.37
CA VAL A 62 -0.17 -4.63 -6.08
C VAL A 62 -0.66 -3.86 -4.85
N GLY A 63 -1.93 -3.45 -4.86
CA GLY A 63 -2.56 -2.72 -3.76
C GLY A 63 -2.28 -1.22 -3.81
N LEU A 64 -2.13 -0.61 -2.63
CA LEU A 64 -2.01 0.84 -2.50
C LEU A 64 -0.72 1.36 -3.15
N LEU A 65 -0.88 2.39 -3.97
CA LEU A 65 0.17 3.20 -4.57
C LEU A 65 0.26 4.57 -3.89
N TRP A 66 -0.85 5.04 -3.31
CA TRP A 66 -0.91 6.28 -2.57
C TRP A 66 -1.85 6.19 -1.35
N LEU A 67 -1.37 6.69 -0.22
CA LEU A 67 -2.07 6.67 1.05
C LEU A 67 -1.81 7.99 1.78
N SER A 68 -2.87 8.72 2.09
CA SER A 68 -2.78 10.01 2.79
C SER A 68 -3.47 9.94 4.15
N LEU A 69 -2.67 9.99 5.21
CA LEU A 69 -3.12 9.90 6.61
C LEU A 69 -2.80 11.14 7.44
N ALA A 70 -2.19 12.18 6.88
CA ALA A 70 -1.80 13.35 7.66
C ALA A 70 -2.98 14.06 8.34
N LYS A 71 -2.69 14.84 9.39
CA LYS A 71 -3.68 15.62 10.16
C LYS A 71 -4.76 14.77 10.84
N ASN A 72 -4.42 13.54 11.24
CA ASN A 72 -5.25 12.67 12.08
C ASN A 72 -4.83 12.81 13.56
N CYS A 73 -5.42 12.01 14.45
CA CYS A 73 -5.22 12.06 15.89
C CYS A 73 -4.05 11.16 16.34
N PHE A 74 -2.89 11.33 15.71
CA PHE A 74 -1.65 10.66 16.09
C PHE A 74 -0.47 11.63 15.99
N ASP A 75 0.61 11.37 16.71
CA ASP A 75 1.82 12.19 16.62
C ASP A 75 2.42 12.15 15.20
N PRO A 76 2.67 13.29 14.52
CA PRO A 76 3.34 13.32 13.22
C PRO A 76 4.72 12.67 13.20
N GLN A 77 5.39 12.54 14.35
CA GLN A 77 6.67 11.85 14.54
C GLN A 77 6.49 10.39 15.02
N CYS A 78 5.27 9.86 14.99
CA CYS A 78 5.00 8.47 15.32
C CYS A 78 5.80 7.53 14.39
N PRO A 79 6.59 6.59 14.93
CA PRO A 79 7.41 5.68 14.12
C PRO A 79 6.61 4.88 13.10
N MET A 80 5.39 4.44 13.45
CA MET A 80 4.50 3.72 12.52
C MET A 80 4.14 4.58 11.31
N TYR A 81 3.90 5.87 11.53
CA TYR A 81 3.55 6.77 10.43
C TYR A 81 4.74 7.00 9.51
N THR A 82 5.93 7.20 10.07
CA THR A 82 7.19 7.29 9.31
C THR A 82 7.44 6.03 8.48
N THR A 83 7.31 4.84 9.08
CA THR A 83 7.48 3.57 8.36
C THR A 83 6.47 3.41 7.23
N ILE A 84 5.21 3.78 7.42
CA ILE A 84 4.22 3.77 6.33
C ILE A 84 4.66 4.68 5.19
N GLN A 85 5.12 5.90 5.48
CA GLN A 85 5.58 6.84 4.45
C GLN A 85 6.76 6.27 3.66
N GLU A 86 7.73 5.64 4.32
CA GLU A 86 8.89 5.00 3.69
C GLU A 86 8.48 3.84 2.78
N LEU A 87 7.58 2.97 3.24
CA LEU A 87 7.08 1.83 2.45
C LEU A 87 6.24 2.27 1.23
N MET A 88 5.53 3.40 1.34
CA MET A 88 4.71 3.95 0.28
C MET A 88 5.51 4.77 -0.74
N LEU A 89 6.68 5.33 -0.36
CA LEU A 89 7.51 6.16 -1.23
C LEU A 89 7.89 5.51 -2.58
N PRO A 90 8.39 4.26 -2.64
CA PRO A 90 8.74 3.62 -3.92
C PRO A 90 7.53 3.16 -4.74
N ARG A 91 6.32 3.23 -4.16
CA ARG A 91 5.07 2.80 -4.81
C ARG A 91 4.36 3.94 -5.54
N ASP A 92 4.72 5.18 -5.24
CA ASP A 92 4.13 6.39 -5.83
C ASP A 92 4.56 6.52 -7.31
N PRO A 93 3.65 6.36 -8.28
CA PRO A 93 3.99 6.40 -9.71
C PRO A 93 4.53 7.76 -10.15
N ILE A 94 4.17 8.85 -9.45
CA ILE A 94 4.61 10.21 -9.80
C ILE A 94 6.05 10.39 -9.37
N LYS A 95 6.40 9.96 -8.16
CA LYS A 95 7.78 10.07 -7.64
C LYS A 95 8.74 9.12 -8.33
N THR A 96 8.27 7.93 -8.72
CA THR A 96 9.06 6.97 -9.49
C THR A 96 9.43 7.54 -10.86
N LYS A 97 8.49 8.17 -11.57
CA LYS A 97 8.76 8.81 -12.87
C LYS A 97 9.78 9.94 -12.78
N ILE A 98 9.68 10.81 -11.77
CA ILE A 98 10.63 11.91 -11.56
C ILE A 98 12.04 11.35 -11.33
N ARG A 99 12.16 10.31 -10.50
CA ARG A 99 13.43 9.65 -10.24
C ARG A 99 14.01 8.95 -11.47
N GLU A 100 13.18 8.32 -12.30
CA GLU A 100 13.61 7.72 -13.57
C GLU A 100 14.12 8.78 -14.55
N GLU A 101 13.44 9.92 -14.67
CA GLU A 101 13.85 11.05 -15.51
C GLU A 101 15.17 11.69 -15.02
N GLU A 102 15.38 11.84 -13.71
CA GLU A 102 16.64 12.36 -13.14
C GLU A 102 17.83 11.41 -13.40
N VAL A 103 17.63 10.10 -13.32
CA VAL A 103 18.69 9.11 -13.60
C VAL A 103 19.06 9.07 -15.09
N VAL A 104 18.11 9.32 -15.99
CA VAL A 104 18.36 9.44 -17.43
C VAL A 104 19.07 10.76 -17.78
N ALA A 105 18.81 11.83 -17.01
CA ALA A 105 19.43 13.14 -17.22
C ALA A 105 20.91 13.20 -16.80
N PHE A 106 21.36 12.30 -15.90
CA PHE A 106 22.75 12.24 -15.43
C PHE A 106 23.31 10.81 -15.51
N PRO A 107 23.65 10.34 -16.73
CA PRO A 107 24.36 9.08 -16.87
C PRO A 107 25.81 9.26 -16.40
N THR A 108 26.19 8.56 -15.33
CA THR A 108 27.60 8.36 -14.94
C THR A 108 28.37 7.51 -15.94
#